data_AF-A0A5C3NRD4-F1
#
_entry.id   AF-A0A5C3NRD4-F1
#
_cell.length_a   1.000
_cell.length_b   1.000
_cell.length_c   1.000
_cell.angle_alpha   90.00
_cell.angle_beta   90.00
_cell.angle_gamma   90.00
#
_symmetry.space_group_name_H-M   'P 1'
#
loop_
_entity.id
_entity.type
_entity.pdbx_description
1 polymer ?
#
loop_
_entity_poly.entity_id
_entity_poly.type
_entity_poly.pdbx_seq_one_letter_code
_entity_poly.pdbx_strand_id
1 'polypeptide(L)'
;MLKRSGWCHGVRYPNSPEDVIVFRCLCCPWPGVNLPHGWELTDPRLSRYLYAAYLGADGNHSLQKKAKKDDPTDRSFAGKRGFFGDIRELPKYKETVSKEQGKIVETCSGFKVTRSQKVGKFRFLDITGVVAVTCTRHGCFWPRAVVDLPGGEQFLLVDLALSGALECLKSLLEWLMTYDVGCSYLKNILVRWKEGKLPHHLEPIVKRLRVLLPQLHMLAHKDSCQTEFAVCYTSGAGHTNGEAVEPLWATHNQAGPSTREMNGGARHDALNDMFSFWNWVKHETMGELPPSRDQPRSDLVQVNISRANSRTSCDCSWTS
;
A
#
# COMPACT_ATOMS: atom_id res chain seq x y z
N MET A 1 -4.25 5.32 -16.77
CA MET A 1 -5.09 5.04 -15.58
C MET A 1 -6.48 4.48 -15.92
N LEU A 2 -7.38 5.22 -16.58
CA LEU A 2 -8.78 4.78 -16.78
C LEU A 2 -8.95 3.52 -17.63
N LYS A 3 -8.03 3.23 -18.56
CA LYS A 3 -8.10 2.04 -19.43
C LYS A 3 -8.11 0.72 -18.66
N ARG A 4 -7.38 0.65 -17.53
CA ARG A 4 -7.23 -0.59 -16.74
C ARG A 4 -8.17 -0.70 -15.55
N SER A 5 -8.93 0.35 -15.25
CA SER A 5 -9.76 0.38 -14.04
C SER A 5 -11.12 -0.30 -14.19
N GLY A 6 -11.44 -0.77 -15.40
CA GLY A 6 -12.78 -1.27 -15.75
C GLY A 6 -13.81 -0.15 -15.94
N TRP A 7 -13.47 1.11 -15.64
CA TRP A 7 -14.44 2.21 -15.69
C TRP A 7 -15.00 2.45 -17.07
N CYS A 8 -14.15 2.42 -18.09
CA CYS A 8 -14.54 2.55 -19.49
C CYS A 8 -15.41 1.39 -19.99
N HIS A 9 -15.45 0.27 -19.24
CA HIS A 9 -16.25 -0.91 -19.55
C HIS A 9 -17.51 -1.00 -18.67
N GLY A 10 -17.85 0.05 -17.91
CA GLY A 10 -19.01 0.06 -17.02
C GLY A 10 -18.84 -0.81 -15.76
N VAL A 11 -17.67 -1.40 -15.54
CA VAL A 11 -17.42 -2.22 -14.35
C VAL A 11 -17.32 -1.30 -13.13
N ARG A 12 -18.12 -1.60 -12.10
CA ARG A 12 -18.11 -0.93 -10.80
C ARG A 12 -18.10 -2.00 -9.72
N TYR A 13 -17.25 -1.83 -8.72
CA TYR A 13 -17.20 -2.75 -7.58
C TYR A 13 -18.27 -2.36 -6.56
N PRO A 14 -19.10 -3.30 -6.10
CA PRO A 14 -20.03 -3.04 -5.00
C PRO A 14 -19.24 -2.72 -3.72
N ASN A 15 -19.83 -1.92 -2.83
CA ASN A 15 -19.25 -1.56 -1.52
C ASN A 15 -17.90 -0.80 -1.59
N SER A 16 -17.66 -0.09 -2.69
CA SER A 16 -16.54 0.83 -2.87
C SER A 16 -17.02 2.28 -2.90
N PRO A 17 -16.19 3.26 -2.49
CA PRO A 17 -16.41 4.65 -2.86
C PRO A 17 -16.59 4.79 -4.39
N GLU A 18 -17.62 5.52 -4.80
CA GLU A 18 -18.05 5.63 -6.21
C GLU A 18 -17.08 6.40 -7.09
N ASP A 19 -16.20 7.21 -6.51
CA ASP A 19 -15.30 8.08 -7.25
C ASP A 19 -13.95 7.42 -7.54
N VAL A 20 -13.65 6.27 -6.95
CA VAL A 20 -12.37 5.56 -7.09
C VAL A 20 -12.26 4.89 -8.46
N ILE A 21 -11.17 5.19 -9.17
CA ILE A 21 -10.92 4.80 -10.57
C ILE A 21 -9.72 3.86 -10.73
N VAL A 22 -9.33 3.13 -9.70
CA VAL A 22 -8.18 2.21 -9.76
C VAL A 22 -8.59 0.75 -9.61
N PHE A 23 -7.82 -0.11 -10.27
CA PHE A 23 -7.96 -1.57 -10.19
C PHE A 23 -7.39 -2.09 -8.87
N ARG A 24 -8.08 -3.05 -8.24
CA ARG A 24 -7.78 -3.52 -6.87
C ARG A 24 -7.52 -5.01 -6.86
N CYS A 25 -7.22 -5.57 -5.70
CA CYS A 25 -7.05 -7.01 -5.55
C CYS A 25 -8.39 -7.79 -5.62
N LEU A 26 -8.72 -8.40 -6.76
CA LEU A 26 -9.86 -9.31 -6.95
C LEU A 26 -9.91 -10.53 -6.02
N CYS A 27 -8.76 -11.01 -5.55
CA CYS A 27 -8.71 -12.19 -4.66
C CYS A 27 -8.86 -11.86 -3.18
N CYS A 28 -8.89 -10.59 -2.81
CA CYS A 28 -9.32 -10.22 -1.46
C CYS A 28 -10.83 -10.44 -1.28
N PRO A 29 -11.31 -10.59 -0.04
CA PRO A 29 -12.74 -10.65 0.25
C PRO A 29 -13.51 -9.39 -0.23
N TRP A 30 -14.53 -9.59 -1.06
CA TRP A 30 -15.40 -8.55 -1.62
C TRP A 30 -16.87 -8.93 -1.48
N PRO A 31 -17.60 -8.29 -0.55
CA PRO A 31 -19.03 -8.54 -0.38
C PRO A 31 -19.82 -8.22 -1.65
N GLY A 32 -20.66 -9.16 -2.08
CA GLY A 32 -21.42 -9.06 -3.34
C GLY A 32 -20.64 -9.38 -4.61
N VAL A 33 -19.37 -9.80 -4.50
CA VAL A 33 -18.55 -10.23 -5.65
C VAL A 33 -18.09 -11.68 -5.49
N ASN A 34 -17.31 -11.96 -4.45
CA ASN A 34 -16.65 -13.27 -4.25
C ASN A 34 -16.87 -13.87 -2.86
N LEU A 35 -17.79 -13.29 -2.07
CA LEU A 35 -18.19 -13.83 -0.77
C LEU A 35 -19.55 -14.55 -0.85
N PRO A 36 -19.71 -15.69 -0.15
CA PRO A 36 -20.98 -16.42 -0.13
C PRO A 36 -22.07 -15.63 0.61
N HIS A 37 -23.34 -15.94 0.34
CA HIS A 37 -24.44 -15.32 1.08
C HIS A 37 -24.38 -15.65 2.58
N GLY A 38 -24.71 -14.69 3.45
CA GLY A 38 -24.71 -14.86 4.90
C GLY A 38 -23.32 -14.93 5.53
N TRP A 39 -22.26 -14.58 4.79
CA TRP A 39 -20.89 -14.55 5.31
C TRP A 39 -20.75 -13.66 6.57
N GLU A 40 -21.57 -12.61 6.70
CA GLU A 40 -21.61 -11.71 7.84
C GLU A 40 -22.04 -12.41 9.14
N LEU A 41 -22.82 -13.50 9.03
CA LEU A 41 -23.34 -14.28 10.15
C LEU A 41 -22.34 -15.31 10.67
N THR A 42 -21.14 -15.36 10.10
CA THR A 42 -20.11 -16.33 10.48
C THR A 42 -19.73 -16.20 11.96
N ASP A 43 -19.78 -17.34 12.65
CA ASP A 43 -19.45 -17.43 14.07
C ASP A 43 -18.01 -16.94 14.32
N PRO A 44 -17.82 -15.97 15.25
CA PRO A 44 -16.50 -15.49 15.64
C PRO A 44 -15.51 -16.57 16.08
N ARG A 45 -15.99 -17.70 16.61
CA ARG A 45 -15.16 -18.78 17.17
C ARG A 45 -14.70 -19.78 16.12
N LEU A 46 -15.26 -19.74 14.91
CA LEU A 46 -15.03 -20.77 13.89
C LEU A 46 -14.16 -20.26 12.74
N SER A 47 -14.63 -19.28 11.97
CA SER A 47 -14.09 -19.06 10.62
C SER A 47 -14.11 -17.62 10.10
N ARG A 48 -14.23 -16.62 10.98
CA ARG A 48 -14.20 -15.21 10.54
C ARG A 48 -12.93 -14.81 9.78
N TYR A 49 -11.83 -15.49 10.06
CA TYR A 49 -10.56 -15.30 9.36
C TYR A 49 -10.64 -15.57 7.85
N LEU A 50 -11.64 -16.34 7.37
CA LEU A 50 -11.88 -16.55 5.94
C LEU A 50 -12.23 -15.23 5.22
N TYR A 51 -12.80 -14.28 5.96
CA TYR A 51 -13.24 -12.98 5.46
C TYR A 51 -12.35 -11.85 5.98
N ALA A 52 -11.10 -12.18 6.31
CA ALA A 52 -10.12 -11.21 6.80
C ALA A 52 -9.41 -10.45 5.68
N ALA A 53 -9.19 -9.16 5.90
CA ALA A 53 -8.23 -8.38 5.11
C ALA A 53 -6.82 -8.52 5.66
N TYR A 54 -5.85 -8.70 4.75
CA TYR A 54 -4.42 -8.73 5.05
C TYR A 54 -3.76 -7.49 4.48
N LEU A 55 -3.30 -6.64 5.38
CA LEU A 55 -2.69 -5.35 5.12
C LEU A 55 -1.19 -5.40 5.47
N GLY A 56 -0.39 -4.59 4.79
CA GLY A 56 1.01 -4.35 5.14
C GLY A 56 1.36 -2.90 4.94
N ALA A 57 1.90 -2.27 5.99
CA ALA A 57 2.36 -0.90 5.95
C ALA A 57 3.88 -0.87 5.80
N ASP A 58 4.40 -0.05 4.89
CA ASP A 58 5.84 0.25 4.82
C ASP A 58 6.12 1.59 4.10
N GLY A 59 7.25 2.21 4.47
CA GLY A 59 7.77 3.46 3.93
C GLY A 59 8.88 3.26 2.89
N ASN A 60 8.64 3.71 1.66
CA ASN A 60 9.60 3.68 0.56
C ASN A 60 10.26 5.05 0.30
N HIS A 61 11.55 5.14 0.61
CA HIS A 61 12.37 6.36 0.42
C HIS A 61 13.13 6.44 -0.92
N SER A 62 12.82 5.56 -1.88
CA SER A 62 13.36 5.62 -3.25
C SER A 62 12.46 6.44 -4.19
N LEU A 63 11.18 6.58 -3.86
CA LEU A 63 10.19 7.35 -4.63
C LEU A 63 10.16 8.82 -4.20
N GLN A 64 11.29 9.51 -4.41
CA GLN A 64 11.49 10.90 -3.98
C GLN A 64 10.85 11.92 -4.95
N LYS A 65 10.78 13.20 -4.53
CA LYS A 65 10.57 14.37 -5.40
C LYS A 65 11.55 15.46 -5.01
N LYS A 66 12.32 15.97 -5.99
CA LYS A 66 13.23 17.09 -5.76
C LYS A 66 12.48 18.40 -5.55
N ALA A 67 13.03 19.23 -4.66
CA ALA A 67 12.64 20.62 -4.51
C ALA A 67 13.13 21.40 -5.73
N LYS A 68 12.19 22.00 -6.46
CA LYS A 68 12.45 22.79 -7.67
C LYS A 68 11.35 23.83 -7.84
N LYS A 69 11.52 24.74 -8.81
CA LYS A 69 10.45 25.66 -9.20
C LYS A 69 9.30 24.82 -9.77
N ASP A 70 8.22 24.73 -9.00
CA ASP A 70 7.03 23.94 -9.34
C ASP A 70 6.00 24.81 -10.05
N ASP A 71 5.10 24.17 -10.79
CA ASP A 71 3.94 24.84 -11.38
C ASP A 71 2.78 24.80 -10.35
N PRO A 72 2.32 25.96 -9.83
CA PRO A 72 1.24 26.00 -8.84
C PRO A 72 -0.10 25.48 -9.37
N THR A 73 -0.25 25.35 -10.69
CA THR A 73 -1.44 24.81 -11.35
C THR A 73 -1.35 23.31 -11.63
N ASP A 74 -0.17 22.70 -11.49
CA ASP A 74 0.00 21.26 -11.67
C ASP A 74 -0.71 20.49 -10.55
N ARG A 75 -1.74 19.75 -10.93
CA ARG A 75 -2.55 18.91 -10.05
C ARG A 75 -2.75 17.58 -10.71
N SER A 76 -2.66 16.51 -9.92
CA SER A 76 -2.95 15.16 -10.41
C SER A 76 -4.36 15.11 -10.98
N PHE A 77 -4.50 14.56 -12.19
CA PHE A 77 -5.79 14.32 -12.82
C PHE A 77 -6.61 13.29 -12.06
N ALA A 78 -5.96 12.31 -11.43
CA ALA A 78 -6.63 11.34 -10.59
C ALA A 78 -6.95 11.88 -9.20
N GLY A 79 -6.03 12.63 -8.59
CA GLY A 79 -6.13 13.06 -7.21
C GLY A 79 -6.53 11.90 -6.29
N LYS A 80 -7.56 12.13 -5.47
CA LYS A 80 -8.10 11.16 -4.51
C LYS A 80 -8.84 9.98 -5.13
N ARG A 81 -9.07 10.00 -6.45
CA ARG A 81 -9.69 8.89 -7.18
C ARG A 81 -8.69 7.76 -7.45
N GLY A 82 -7.40 8.04 -7.28
CA GLY A 82 -6.28 7.12 -7.49
C GLY A 82 -5.88 6.32 -6.24
N PHE A 83 -4.59 5.98 -6.19
CA PHE A 83 -3.94 5.33 -5.04
C PHE A 83 -3.49 6.31 -3.96
N PHE A 84 -3.35 7.60 -4.28
CA PHE A 84 -2.86 8.59 -3.35
C PHE A 84 -3.94 9.09 -2.39
N GLY A 85 -3.69 8.96 -1.09
CA GLY A 85 -4.36 9.70 -0.03
C GLY A 85 -3.78 11.11 0.08
N ASP A 86 -4.62 12.08 0.43
CA ASP A 86 -4.24 13.49 0.40
C ASP A 86 -3.95 14.01 1.81
N ILE A 87 -2.70 14.39 2.06
CA ILE A 87 -2.24 14.92 3.35
C ILE A 87 -3.06 16.17 3.77
N ARG A 88 -3.64 16.91 2.82
CA ARG A 88 -4.49 18.07 3.11
C ARG A 88 -5.78 17.68 3.86
N GLU A 89 -6.17 16.41 3.84
CA GLU A 89 -7.27 15.88 4.64
C GLU A 89 -6.93 15.70 6.12
N LEU A 90 -5.67 15.89 6.50
CA LEU A 90 -5.24 15.96 7.89
C LEU A 90 -5.19 17.44 8.33
N PRO A 91 -6.31 18.02 8.82
CA PRO A 91 -6.41 19.45 9.13
C PRO A 91 -5.39 19.92 10.19
N LYS A 92 -4.86 19.00 11.01
CA LYS A 92 -3.84 19.27 12.03
C LYS A 92 -2.46 18.71 11.69
N TYR A 93 -2.22 18.32 10.44
CA TYR A 93 -0.95 17.73 10.05
C TYR A 93 0.24 18.61 10.45
N LYS A 94 0.22 19.90 10.07
CA LYS A 94 1.30 20.84 10.41
C LYS A 94 1.52 21.01 11.92
N GLU A 95 0.45 20.98 12.73
CA GLU A 95 0.51 21.08 14.20
C GLU A 95 0.99 19.79 14.88
N THR A 96 0.78 18.64 14.25
CA THR A 96 1.16 17.32 14.79
C THR A 96 2.60 16.99 14.41
N VAL A 97 3.00 17.34 13.19
CA VAL A 97 4.38 17.21 12.68
C VAL A 97 5.37 17.98 13.54
N SER A 98 5.02 19.18 14.04
CA SER A 98 5.93 19.95 14.91
C SER A 98 6.20 19.26 16.26
N LYS A 99 5.28 18.40 16.74
CA LYS A 99 5.45 17.59 17.97
C LYS A 99 6.23 16.29 17.73
N GLU A 100 6.24 15.79 16.49
CA GLU A 100 6.94 14.55 16.09
C GLU A 100 8.28 14.83 15.38
N GLN A 101 8.55 16.07 15.00
CA GLN A 101 9.82 16.49 14.39
C GLN A 101 11.00 16.12 15.29
N GLY A 102 11.91 15.31 14.75
CA GLY A 102 13.12 14.83 15.44
C GLY A 102 12.98 13.50 16.18
N LYS A 103 11.76 12.94 16.30
CA LYS A 103 11.59 11.58 16.84
C LYS A 103 11.89 10.56 15.74
N ILE A 104 12.99 9.85 15.91
CA ILE A 104 13.33 8.73 15.03
C ILE A 104 12.33 7.61 15.30
N VAL A 105 11.78 7.01 14.24
CA VAL A 105 10.98 5.80 14.35
C VAL A 105 11.92 4.65 14.73
N GLU A 106 11.74 4.15 15.95
CA GLU A 106 12.53 3.08 16.54
C GLU A 106 11.64 1.90 16.90
N THR A 107 12.18 0.70 16.72
CA THR A 107 11.57 -0.50 17.27
C THR A 107 11.62 -0.47 18.80
N CYS A 108 10.87 -1.38 19.43
CA CYS A 108 10.86 -1.54 20.88
C CYS A 108 12.22 -1.89 21.50
N SER A 109 13.19 -2.39 20.72
CA SER A 109 14.56 -2.72 21.14
C SER A 109 15.53 -1.54 21.02
N GLY A 110 15.07 -0.40 20.51
CA GLY A 110 15.93 0.74 20.16
C GLY A 110 16.64 0.56 18.81
N PHE A 111 16.31 -0.49 18.05
CA PHE A 111 16.74 -0.57 16.65
C PHE A 111 16.05 0.54 15.86
N LYS A 112 16.83 1.53 15.43
CA LYS A 112 16.39 2.60 14.54
C LYS A 112 16.01 1.99 13.20
N VAL A 113 14.73 1.99 12.84
CA VAL A 113 14.27 1.47 11.53
C VAL A 113 14.82 2.31 10.39
N THR A 114 15.10 3.59 10.66
CA THR A 114 15.77 4.51 9.73
C THR A 114 17.30 4.47 9.80
N ARG A 115 17.92 3.38 10.32
CA ARG A 115 19.39 3.23 10.38
C ARG A 115 20.00 3.54 9.00
N SER A 116 20.88 4.53 8.96
CA SER A 116 21.74 4.88 7.80
C SER A 116 21.19 5.85 6.74
N GLN A 117 20.20 6.69 7.05
CA GLN A 117 19.94 7.84 6.18
C GLN A 117 20.96 8.94 6.48
N LYS A 118 21.97 9.07 5.60
CA LYS A 118 23.03 10.08 5.72
C LYS A 118 22.42 11.45 6.02
N VAL A 119 23.02 12.19 6.96
CA VAL A 119 22.68 13.60 7.22
C VAL A 119 22.83 14.35 5.89
N GLY A 120 21.70 14.78 5.31
CA GLY A 120 21.64 15.41 3.99
C GLY A 120 21.00 14.58 2.86
N LYS A 121 20.65 13.30 3.06
CA LYS A 121 19.96 12.47 2.04
C LYS A 121 18.66 13.11 1.52
N PHE A 122 18.00 13.89 2.36
CA PHE A 122 16.74 14.57 2.04
C PHE A 122 16.89 16.07 1.80
N ARG A 123 18.12 16.56 1.72
CA ARG A 123 18.36 17.95 1.37
C ARG A 123 17.89 18.16 -0.07
N PHE A 124 17.17 19.26 -0.30
CA PHE A 124 16.60 19.61 -1.61
C PHE A 124 15.54 18.63 -2.14
N LEU A 125 14.80 17.98 -1.23
CA LEU A 125 13.61 17.20 -1.58
C LEU A 125 12.36 17.86 -0.99
N ASP A 126 11.28 17.92 -1.78
CA ASP A 126 9.95 18.25 -1.27
C ASP A 126 9.30 17.02 -0.64
N ILE A 127 9.54 15.85 -1.25
CA ILE A 127 9.02 14.55 -0.82
C ILE A 127 10.20 13.58 -0.72
N THR A 128 10.39 12.97 0.44
CA THR A 128 11.50 12.04 0.70
C THR A 128 11.20 10.60 0.29
N GLY A 129 9.93 10.31 -0.01
CA GLY A 129 9.43 8.97 -0.26
C GLY A 129 7.91 8.91 -0.23
N VAL A 130 7.37 7.70 -0.20
CA VAL A 130 5.95 7.44 0.03
C VAL A 130 5.81 6.37 1.09
N VAL A 131 4.73 6.41 1.87
CA VAL A 131 4.29 5.27 2.68
C VAL A 131 3.08 4.65 2.01
N ALA A 132 2.94 3.32 2.08
CA ALA A 132 1.73 2.69 1.61
C ALA A 132 1.23 1.59 2.53
N VAL A 133 -0.09 1.42 2.53
CA VAL A 133 -0.76 0.23 3.03
C VAL A 133 -1.20 -0.61 1.83
N THR A 134 -0.66 -1.81 1.73
CA THR A 134 -0.86 -2.73 0.59
C THR A 134 -1.53 -4.02 1.03
N CYS A 135 -2.00 -4.82 0.08
CA CYS A 135 -2.47 -6.18 0.34
C CYS A 135 -1.28 -7.11 0.50
N THR A 136 -1.07 -7.65 1.70
CA THR A 136 0.07 -8.55 1.96
C THR A 136 -0.14 -9.98 1.47
N ARG A 137 -1.39 -10.36 1.20
CA ARG A 137 -1.69 -11.71 0.68
C ARG A 137 -1.39 -11.84 -0.81
N HIS A 138 -1.68 -10.81 -1.58
CA HIS A 138 -1.60 -10.84 -3.04
C HIS A 138 -0.64 -9.81 -3.62
N GLY A 139 -0.05 -8.93 -2.80
CA GLY A 139 0.92 -7.92 -3.22
C GLY A 139 0.32 -6.88 -4.14
N CYS A 140 -0.84 -6.31 -3.80
CA CYS A 140 -1.52 -5.27 -4.59
C CYS A 140 -1.64 -3.96 -3.79
N PHE A 141 -1.65 -2.82 -4.47
CA PHE A 141 -1.96 -1.53 -3.84
C PHE A 141 -3.44 -1.37 -3.55
N TRP A 142 -3.76 -0.73 -2.43
CA TRP A 142 -5.11 -0.29 -2.10
C TRP A 142 -5.37 1.15 -2.57
N PRO A 143 -6.59 1.49 -2.99
CA PRO A 143 -6.94 2.87 -3.31
C PRO A 143 -6.76 3.79 -2.11
N ARG A 144 -6.34 5.04 -2.35
CA ARG A 144 -6.06 6.06 -1.31
C ARG A 144 -5.10 5.62 -0.19
N ALA A 145 -4.39 4.52 -0.39
CA ALA A 145 -3.54 3.92 0.63
C ALA A 145 -2.05 4.17 0.38
N VAL A 146 -1.71 5.12 -0.48
CA VAL A 146 -0.35 5.62 -0.68
C VAL A 146 -0.32 7.09 -0.27
N VAL A 147 0.63 7.49 0.56
CA VAL A 147 0.73 8.87 1.06
C VAL A 147 2.16 9.34 0.88
N ASP A 148 2.33 10.56 0.35
CA ASP A 148 3.65 11.16 0.26
C ASP A 148 4.26 11.38 1.64
N LEU A 149 5.60 11.32 1.72
CA LEU A 149 6.36 11.66 2.91
C LEU A 149 7.05 13.02 2.70
N PRO A 150 6.49 14.16 3.16
CA PRO A 150 7.14 15.47 3.06
C PRO A 150 8.46 15.55 3.85
N GLY A 151 8.67 14.59 4.75
CA GLY A 151 9.87 14.42 5.56
C GLY A 151 10.10 12.93 5.78
N GLY A 152 10.52 12.52 6.97
CA GLY A 152 10.59 11.10 7.32
C GLY A 152 9.22 10.42 7.40
N GLU A 153 9.24 9.12 7.64
CA GLU A 153 8.04 8.37 7.98
C GLU A 153 7.46 8.84 9.33
N GLN A 154 6.15 9.02 9.36
CA GLN A 154 5.40 9.46 10.53
C GLN A 154 4.16 8.60 10.68
N PHE A 155 3.85 8.19 11.92
CA PHE A 155 2.72 7.30 12.15
C PHE A 155 1.39 7.90 11.70
N LEU A 156 1.22 9.22 11.79
CA LEU A 156 0.00 9.87 11.28
C LEU A 156 -0.16 9.72 9.75
N LEU A 157 0.93 9.69 8.99
CA LEU A 157 0.88 9.45 7.53
C LEU A 157 0.54 7.99 7.23
N VAL A 158 1.04 7.05 8.03
CA VAL A 158 0.63 5.63 7.99
C VAL A 158 -0.86 5.51 8.33
N ASP A 159 -1.35 6.22 9.35
CA ASP A 159 -2.76 6.22 9.75
C ASP A 159 -3.65 6.74 8.60
N LEU A 160 -3.21 7.77 7.87
CA LEU A 160 -3.90 8.26 6.67
C LEU A 160 -3.95 7.21 5.57
N ALA A 161 -2.82 6.57 5.25
CA ALA A 161 -2.77 5.48 4.27
C ALA A 161 -3.68 4.31 4.67
N LEU A 162 -3.67 3.94 5.95
CA LEU A 162 -4.55 2.91 6.51
C LEU A 162 -6.03 3.28 6.34
N SER A 163 -6.40 4.53 6.61
CA SER A 163 -7.78 4.99 6.45
C SER A 163 -8.29 4.82 5.02
N GLY A 164 -7.45 5.13 4.02
CA GLY A 164 -7.77 4.91 2.61
C GLY A 164 -8.01 3.44 2.27
N ALA A 165 -7.16 2.54 2.78
CA ALA A 165 -7.35 1.09 2.60
C ALA A 165 -8.65 0.60 3.27
N LEU A 166 -8.93 1.04 4.50
CA LEU A 166 -10.08 0.60 5.28
C LEU A 166 -11.43 1.05 4.70
N GLU A 167 -11.50 2.18 3.98
CA GLU A 167 -12.73 2.60 3.29
C GLU A 167 -13.29 1.52 2.35
N CYS A 168 -12.40 0.76 1.71
CA CYS A 168 -12.75 -0.31 0.79
C CYS A 168 -13.03 -1.64 1.49
N LEU A 169 -12.68 -1.75 2.78
CA LEU A 169 -12.63 -3.00 3.53
C LEU A 169 -13.54 -2.97 4.76
N LYS A 170 -14.29 -1.89 4.96
CA LYS A 170 -15.04 -1.61 6.20
C LYS A 170 -16.15 -2.59 6.53
N SER A 171 -16.67 -3.28 5.52
CA SER A 171 -17.72 -4.28 5.68
C SER A 171 -17.20 -5.61 6.22
N LEU A 172 -15.90 -5.90 6.07
CA LEU A 172 -15.31 -7.19 6.43
C LEU A 172 -15.39 -7.48 7.95
N LEU A 173 -15.09 -8.72 8.33
CA LEU A 173 -15.20 -9.16 9.73
C LEU A 173 -13.91 -8.98 10.51
N GLU A 174 -12.76 -9.11 9.85
CA GLU A 174 -11.43 -9.07 10.47
C GLU A 174 -10.41 -8.32 9.59
N TRP A 175 -9.44 -7.69 10.26
CA TRP A 175 -8.33 -7.00 9.62
C TRP A 175 -7.05 -7.32 10.36
N LEU A 176 -6.04 -7.75 9.61
CA LEU A 176 -4.69 -7.94 10.07
C LEU A 176 -3.79 -6.98 9.30
N MET A 177 -2.88 -6.32 10.00
CA MET A 177 -1.88 -5.46 9.39
C MET A 177 -0.50 -5.84 9.88
N THR A 178 0.44 -6.07 8.98
CA THR A 178 1.85 -6.20 9.32
C THR A 178 2.56 -4.86 9.13
N TYR A 179 3.46 -4.52 10.04
CA TYR A 179 4.27 -3.32 9.97
C TYR A 179 5.55 -3.49 10.78
N ASP A 180 6.69 -3.09 10.24
CA ASP A 180 8.02 -3.22 10.87
C ASP A 180 8.06 -2.68 12.30
N VAL A 181 7.35 -1.59 12.58
CA VAL A 181 7.26 -1.01 13.92
C VAL A 181 5.87 -1.16 14.51
N GLY A 182 5.14 -2.20 14.12
CA GLY A 182 3.78 -2.49 14.54
C GLY A 182 3.58 -2.43 16.06
N CYS A 183 4.52 -3.00 16.83
CA CYS A 183 4.47 -2.99 18.30
C CYS A 183 4.55 -1.58 18.93
N SER A 184 5.25 -0.64 18.28
CA SER A 184 5.34 0.76 18.71
C SER A 184 4.16 1.57 18.17
N TYR A 185 3.79 1.31 16.92
CA TYR A 185 2.72 1.96 16.19
C TYR A 185 1.35 1.77 16.86
N LEU A 186 1.04 0.55 17.31
CA LEU A 186 -0.25 0.18 17.90
C LEU A 186 -0.58 0.97 19.17
N LYS A 187 0.42 1.31 20.00
CA LYS A 187 0.21 1.90 21.34
C LYS A 187 -0.64 3.16 21.34
N ASN A 188 -0.45 4.01 20.33
CA ASN A 188 -1.10 5.33 20.25
C ASN A 188 -2.04 5.47 19.05
N ILE A 189 -2.37 4.37 18.35
CA ILE A 189 -3.15 4.46 17.10
C ILE A 189 -4.51 5.13 17.30
N LEU A 190 -5.25 4.79 18.36
CA LEU A 190 -6.57 5.37 18.63
C LEU A 190 -6.48 6.85 19.04
N VAL A 191 -5.43 7.21 19.79
CA VAL A 191 -5.18 8.60 20.18
C VAL A 191 -4.87 9.43 18.94
N ARG A 192 -3.95 8.97 18.09
CA ARG A 192 -3.61 9.63 16.82
C ARG A 192 -4.80 9.69 15.87
N TRP A 193 -5.63 8.64 15.82
CA TRP A 193 -6.84 8.61 14.99
C TRP A 193 -7.78 9.77 15.34
N LYS A 194 -8.02 9.96 16.63
CA LYS A 194 -8.87 11.04 17.16
C LYS A 194 -8.23 12.42 16.98
N GLU A 195 -6.96 12.57 17.36
CA GLU A 195 -6.25 13.86 17.30
C GLU A 195 -6.02 14.34 15.87
N GLY A 196 -5.69 13.41 14.97
CA GLY A 196 -5.52 13.62 13.53
C GLY A 196 -6.83 13.87 12.78
N LYS A 197 -7.99 13.71 13.44
CA LYS A 197 -9.32 13.85 12.86
C LYS A 197 -9.56 12.93 11.66
N LEU A 198 -9.05 11.70 11.73
CA LEU A 198 -9.31 10.66 10.73
C LEU A 198 -10.79 10.23 10.77
N PRO A 199 -11.31 9.57 9.71
CA PRO A 199 -12.73 9.25 9.61
C PRO A 199 -13.25 8.47 10.82
N HIS A 200 -14.19 9.06 11.57
CA HIS A 200 -14.70 8.51 12.82
C HIS A 200 -15.40 7.16 12.64
N HIS A 201 -16.06 6.96 11.50
CA HIS A 201 -16.76 5.71 11.20
C HIS A 201 -15.81 4.50 11.01
N LEU A 202 -14.50 4.74 10.83
CA LEU A 202 -13.48 3.70 10.74
C LEU A 202 -12.86 3.36 12.11
N GLU A 203 -13.04 4.20 13.14
CA GLU A 203 -12.49 3.96 14.48
C GLU A 203 -12.89 2.59 15.08
N PRO A 204 -14.14 2.10 14.95
CA PRO A 204 -14.51 0.76 15.44
C PRO A 204 -13.76 -0.39 14.74
N ILE A 205 -13.30 -0.18 13.51
CA ILE A 205 -12.48 -1.14 12.77
C ILE A 205 -11.05 -1.09 13.29
N VAL A 206 -10.50 0.11 13.46
CA VAL A 206 -9.15 0.32 14.01
C VAL A 206 -9.02 -0.27 15.42
N LYS A 207 -10.06 -0.18 16.25
CA LYS A 207 -10.13 -0.83 17.58
C LYS A 207 -10.00 -2.36 17.51
N ARG A 208 -10.41 -2.98 16.41
CA ARG A 208 -10.37 -4.43 16.18
C ARG A 208 -9.21 -4.85 15.28
N LEU A 209 -8.43 -3.90 14.76
CA LEU A 209 -7.30 -4.16 13.89
C LEU A 209 -6.22 -4.91 14.66
N ARG A 210 -5.82 -6.08 14.16
CA ARG A 210 -4.66 -6.80 14.70
C ARG A 210 -3.41 -6.34 13.97
N VAL A 211 -2.57 -5.59 14.66
CA VAL A 211 -1.25 -5.19 14.15
C VAL A 211 -0.24 -6.25 14.56
N LEU A 212 0.60 -6.69 13.63
CA LEU A 212 1.58 -7.77 13.76
C LEU A 212 2.93 -7.34 13.19
N LEU A 213 3.99 -8.12 13.45
CA LEU A 213 5.31 -7.89 12.88
C LEU A 213 5.54 -8.82 11.66
N PRO A 214 6.07 -8.29 10.54
CA PRO A 214 6.57 -9.12 9.45
C PRO A 214 7.66 -10.10 9.93
N GLN A 215 7.71 -11.31 9.38
CA GLN A 215 8.56 -12.39 9.88
C GLN A 215 10.07 -12.09 9.82
N LEU A 216 10.54 -11.42 8.76
CA LEU A 216 11.94 -11.07 8.58
C LEU A 216 12.37 -9.99 9.59
N HIS A 217 11.50 -9.02 9.83
CA HIS A 217 11.77 -7.89 10.72
C HIS A 217 11.58 -8.23 12.19
N MET A 218 10.85 -9.30 12.51
CA MET A 218 10.54 -9.73 13.87
C MET A 218 11.79 -9.86 14.76
N LEU A 219 12.91 -10.39 14.23
CA LEU A 219 14.15 -10.58 14.99
C LEU A 219 14.82 -9.27 15.46
N ALA A 220 14.44 -8.12 14.87
CA ALA A 220 14.91 -6.81 15.32
C ALA A 220 14.20 -6.32 16.60
N HIS A 221 13.20 -7.05 17.11
CA HIS A 221 12.40 -6.68 18.27
C HIS A 221 12.80 -7.45 19.53
N LYS A 222 12.36 -6.95 20.69
CA LYS A 222 12.50 -7.66 21.97
C LYS A 222 11.74 -8.99 21.94
N ASP A 223 12.22 -9.99 22.66
CA ASP A 223 11.67 -11.35 22.69
C ASP A 223 10.16 -11.39 22.98
N SER A 224 9.66 -10.51 23.86
CA SER A 224 8.22 -10.40 24.12
C SER A 224 7.42 -10.02 22.87
N CYS A 225 7.94 -9.08 22.07
CA CYS A 225 7.30 -8.66 20.82
C CYS A 225 7.37 -9.77 19.75
N GLN A 226 8.44 -10.57 19.73
CA GLN A 226 8.59 -11.70 18.81
C GLN A 226 7.59 -12.82 19.08
N THR A 227 6.96 -12.84 20.25
CA THR A 227 5.91 -13.80 20.59
C THR A 227 4.52 -13.17 20.44
N GLU A 228 4.32 -11.98 21.00
CA GLU A 228 3.02 -11.29 21.03
C GLU A 228 2.54 -10.85 19.65
N PHE A 229 3.44 -10.37 18.79
CA PHE A 229 3.11 -9.84 17.46
C PHE A 229 3.44 -10.84 16.33
N ALA A 230 3.76 -12.09 16.67
CA ALA A 230 4.15 -13.09 15.70
C ALA A 230 2.95 -13.50 14.82
N VAL A 231 3.13 -13.43 13.51
CA VAL A 231 2.11 -13.87 12.56
C VAL A 231 1.78 -15.35 12.74
N CYS A 232 2.79 -16.20 12.97
CA CYS A 232 2.62 -17.64 13.14
C CYS A 232 1.83 -18.04 14.40
N TYR A 233 1.78 -17.20 15.42
CA TYR A 233 1.00 -17.43 16.65
C TYR A 233 -0.36 -16.75 16.63
N THR A 234 -0.68 -15.99 15.58
CA THR A 234 -1.95 -15.28 15.48
C THR A 234 -3.02 -16.15 14.84
N SER A 235 -4.08 -16.44 15.60
CA SER A 235 -5.24 -17.20 15.09
C SER A 235 -5.83 -16.56 13.84
N GLY A 236 -6.05 -17.36 12.81
CA GLY A 236 -6.61 -16.89 11.55
C GLY A 236 -5.63 -16.17 10.63
N ALA A 237 -4.37 -15.95 11.02
CA ALA A 237 -3.38 -15.31 10.13
C ALA A 237 -2.91 -16.24 9.00
N GLY A 238 -2.97 -17.56 9.19
CA GLY A 238 -2.46 -18.54 8.23
C GLY A 238 -0.94 -18.47 8.07
N HIS A 239 -0.41 -19.15 7.04
CA HIS A 239 1.04 -19.16 6.73
C HIS A 239 1.44 -17.98 5.83
N THR A 240 1.17 -16.75 6.28
CA THR A 240 1.71 -15.55 5.63
C THR A 240 3.01 -15.11 6.30
N ASN A 241 3.93 -14.54 5.51
CA ASN A 241 5.16 -13.94 6.04
C ASN A 241 4.98 -12.46 6.44
N GLY A 242 3.93 -11.80 5.96
CA GLY A 242 3.71 -10.37 6.22
C GLY A 242 4.61 -9.41 5.44
N GLU A 243 5.44 -9.91 4.52
CA GLU A 243 6.55 -9.17 3.87
C GLU A 243 6.21 -8.66 2.46
N ALA A 244 4.99 -8.84 1.96
CA ALA A 244 4.72 -8.67 0.53
C ALA A 244 4.83 -7.21 0.02
N VAL A 245 4.99 -6.24 0.93
CA VAL A 245 5.24 -4.84 0.59
C VAL A 245 6.66 -4.61 0.05
N GLU A 246 7.66 -5.36 0.54
CA GLU A 246 9.06 -5.30 0.12
C GLU A 246 9.29 -5.68 -1.36
N PRO A 247 8.83 -6.83 -1.87
CA PRO A 247 8.99 -7.18 -3.28
C PRO A 247 8.22 -6.21 -4.19
N LEU A 248 7.12 -5.64 -3.70
CA LEU A 248 6.38 -4.61 -4.41
C LEU A 248 7.23 -3.32 -4.52
N TRP A 249 7.98 -2.92 -3.49
CA TRP A 249 8.94 -1.84 -3.58
C TRP A 249 10.13 -2.12 -4.49
N ALA A 250 10.67 -3.34 -4.47
CA ALA A 250 11.78 -3.71 -5.35
C ALA A 250 11.49 -3.40 -6.83
N THR A 251 10.26 -3.64 -7.29
CA THR A 251 9.83 -3.26 -8.64
C THR A 251 9.67 -1.74 -8.79
N HIS A 252 8.96 -1.08 -7.87
CA HIS A 252 8.58 0.34 -8.04
C HIS A 252 9.73 1.31 -7.79
N ASN A 253 10.79 0.90 -7.09
CA ASN A 253 11.99 1.71 -6.90
C ASN A 253 12.63 2.15 -8.24
N GLN A 254 12.42 1.37 -9.30
CA GLN A 254 12.87 1.70 -10.66
C GLN A 254 12.21 2.96 -11.23
N ALA A 255 11.02 3.33 -10.74
CA ALA A 255 10.34 4.56 -11.12
C ALA A 255 10.93 5.81 -10.43
N GLY A 256 11.68 5.65 -9.34
CA GLY A 256 12.22 6.76 -8.56
C GLY A 256 13.02 7.77 -9.40
N PRO A 257 14.00 7.33 -10.22
CA PRO A 257 14.80 8.22 -11.03
C PRO A 257 14.03 9.09 -12.04
N SER A 258 12.96 8.58 -12.64
CA SER A 258 12.16 9.32 -13.62
C SER A 258 11.10 10.20 -12.95
N THR A 259 10.46 9.71 -11.90
CA THR A 259 9.38 10.42 -11.20
C THR A 259 9.87 11.53 -10.27
N ARG A 260 11.11 11.44 -9.77
CA ARG A 260 11.66 12.47 -8.85
C ARG A 260 11.86 13.84 -9.46
N GLU A 261 11.97 13.91 -10.79
CA GLU A 261 12.13 15.16 -11.54
C GLU A 261 10.78 15.73 -12.00
N MET A 262 9.66 15.02 -11.81
CA MET A 262 8.34 15.48 -12.23
C MET A 262 7.77 16.53 -11.26
N ASN A 263 6.83 17.33 -11.74
CA ASN A 263 6.00 18.19 -10.88
C ASN A 263 5.02 17.31 -10.05
N GLY A 264 4.44 17.86 -8.99
CA GLY A 264 3.68 17.08 -8.01
C GLY A 264 2.52 16.27 -8.59
N GLY A 265 1.68 16.91 -9.41
CA GLY A 265 0.54 16.29 -10.07
C GLY A 265 0.95 15.25 -11.10
N ALA A 266 1.88 15.60 -12.00
CA ALA A 266 2.42 14.68 -12.99
C ALA A 266 3.07 13.44 -12.36
N ARG A 267 3.80 13.62 -11.24
CA ARG A 267 4.40 12.52 -10.47
C ARG A 267 3.33 11.56 -9.96
N HIS A 268 2.27 12.07 -9.34
CA HIS A 268 1.16 11.24 -8.84
C HIS A 268 0.49 10.46 -9.96
N ASP A 269 0.25 11.09 -11.11
CA ASP A 269 -0.40 10.41 -12.24
C ASP A 269 0.48 9.31 -12.84
N ALA A 270 1.80 9.55 -12.95
CA ALA A 270 2.76 8.54 -13.38
C ALA A 270 2.79 7.34 -12.42
N LEU A 271 2.90 7.59 -11.11
CA LEU A 271 2.89 6.53 -10.10
C LEU A 271 1.56 5.79 -10.05
N ASN A 272 0.43 6.49 -10.18
CA ASN A 272 -0.88 5.87 -10.25
C ASN A 272 -1.01 4.92 -11.46
N ASP A 273 -0.44 5.28 -12.62
CA ASP A 273 -0.47 4.40 -13.79
C ASP A 273 0.40 3.15 -13.59
N MET A 274 1.58 3.30 -12.98
CA MET A 274 2.47 2.20 -12.63
C MET A 274 1.84 1.25 -11.61
N PHE A 275 1.24 1.78 -10.53
CA PHE A 275 0.53 0.97 -9.53
C PHE A 275 -0.70 0.26 -10.14
N SER A 276 -1.40 0.92 -11.07
CA SER A 276 -2.51 0.31 -11.81
C SER A 276 -2.02 -0.84 -12.68
N PHE A 277 -0.88 -0.66 -13.36
CA PHE A 277 -0.25 -1.70 -14.17
C PHE A 277 0.17 -2.89 -13.30
N TRP A 278 0.80 -2.63 -12.16
CA TRP A 278 1.20 -3.66 -11.21
C TRP A 278 0.01 -4.49 -10.76
N ASN A 279 -1.04 -3.83 -10.27
CA ASN A 279 -2.26 -4.53 -9.85
C ASN A 279 -2.84 -5.37 -10.99
N TRP A 280 -2.88 -4.85 -12.22
CA TRP A 280 -3.33 -5.59 -13.41
C TRP A 280 -2.48 -6.84 -13.66
N VAL A 281 -1.15 -6.71 -13.71
CA VAL A 281 -0.23 -7.85 -13.94
C VAL A 281 -0.37 -8.90 -12.85
N LYS A 282 -0.53 -8.48 -11.58
CA LYS A 282 -0.75 -9.41 -10.47
C LYS A 282 -1.99 -10.28 -10.68
N HIS A 283 -3.03 -9.75 -11.32
CA HIS A 283 -4.24 -10.52 -11.65
C HIS A 283 -4.05 -11.43 -12.86
N GLU A 284 -3.46 -10.93 -13.94
CA GLU A 284 -3.22 -11.73 -15.15
C GLU A 284 -2.32 -12.94 -14.88
N THR A 285 -1.38 -12.80 -13.94
CA THR A 285 -0.43 -13.86 -13.55
C THR A 285 -0.89 -14.65 -12.32
N MET A 286 -2.06 -14.34 -11.77
CA MET A 286 -2.54 -14.98 -10.56
C MET A 286 -2.91 -16.44 -10.85
N GLY A 287 -2.30 -17.37 -10.11
CA GLY A 287 -2.49 -18.80 -10.32
C GLY A 287 -1.50 -19.43 -11.31
N GLU A 288 -0.65 -18.64 -11.96
CA GLU A 288 0.51 -19.19 -12.66
C GLU A 288 1.48 -19.77 -11.62
N LEU A 289 1.83 -21.05 -11.76
CA LEU A 289 2.86 -21.64 -10.92
C LEU A 289 4.19 -20.97 -11.23
N PRO A 290 5.03 -20.68 -10.21
CA PRO A 290 6.38 -20.25 -10.48
C PRO A 290 7.05 -21.31 -11.37
N PRO A 291 7.85 -20.89 -12.37
CA PRO A 291 8.58 -21.81 -13.21
C PRO A 291 9.37 -22.77 -12.32
N SER A 292 9.33 -24.06 -12.63
CA SER A 292 10.07 -25.08 -11.88
C SER A 292 11.53 -24.65 -11.75
N ARG A 293 12.15 -24.93 -10.61
CA ARG A 293 13.53 -24.51 -10.27
C ARG A 293 14.56 -24.94 -11.34
N ASP A 294 14.20 -25.91 -12.18
CA ASP A 294 14.98 -26.47 -13.28
C ASP A 294 14.85 -25.72 -14.62
N GLN A 295 14.04 -24.66 -14.71
CA GLN A 295 13.99 -23.83 -15.93
C GLN A 295 15.15 -22.82 -15.94
N PRO A 296 15.97 -22.79 -17.00
CA PRO A 296 17.11 -21.87 -17.08
C PRO A 296 16.63 -20.40 -17.05
N ARG A 297 17.27 -19.59 -16.19
CA ARG A 297 16.92 -18.17 -15.96
C ARG A 297 17.01 -17.29 -17.22
N SER A 298 17.63 -17.77 -18.30
CA SER A 298 17.70 -17.09 -19.60
C SER A 298 16.32 -16.85 -20.23
N ASP A 299 15.36 -17.73 -19.94
CA ASP A 299 14.07 -17.74 -20.64
C ASP A 299 13.06 -16.81 -19.98
N LEU A 300 13.26 -16.47 -18.69
CA LEU A 300 12.39 -15.56 -17.93
C LEU A 300 12.46 -14.11 -18.41
N VAL A 301 13.60 -13.69 -18.95
CA VAL A 301 13.78 -12.35 -19.53
C VAL A 301 13.17 -12.29 -20.94
N GLN A 302 13.30 -13.37 -21.73
CA GLN A 302 12.76 -13.40 -23.09
C GLN A 302 11.23 -13.56 -23.14
N VAL A 303 10.61 -14.30 -22.21
CA VAL A 303 9.14 -14.46 -22.18
C VAL A 303 8.43 -13.13 -21.87
N ASN A 304 9.01 -12.29 -21.00
CA ASN A 304 8.44 -10.97 -20.68
C ASN A 304 8.64 -9.94 -21.80
N ILE A 305 9.75 -10.01 -22.56
CA ILE A 305 10.02 -9.10 -23.68
C ILE A 305 9.22 -9.50 -24.94
N SER A 306 9.12 -10.80 -25.24
CA SER A 306 8.37 -11.30 -26.41
C SER A 306 6.85 -11.13 -26.28
N ARG A 307 6.29 -11.24 -25.06
CA ARG A 307 4.86 -10.95 -24.79
C ARG A 307 4.53 -9.44 -24.88
N ALA A 308 5.49 -8.56 -24.58
CA ALA A 308 5.33 -7.12 -24.78
C ALA A 308 5.35 -6.73 -26.27
N ASN A 309 6.21 -7.39 -27.07
CA ASN A 309 6.35 -7.11 -28.50
C ASN A 309 5.30 -7.78 -29.40
N SER A 310 4.69 -8.89 -28.98
CA SER A 310 3.65 -9.58 -29.76
C SER A 310 2.25 -8.93 -29.68
N ARG A 311 2.08 -7.85 -28.92
CA ARG A 311 0.80 -7.13 -28.79
C ARG A 311 0.84 -5.67 -29.25
N THR A 312 1.93 -5.24 -29.91
CA THR A 312 2.05 -3.91 -30.53
C THR A 312 1.89 -3.90 -32.05
N SER A 313 1.49 -5.02 -32.68
CA SER A 313 1.07 -4.99 -34.09
C SER A 313 -0.35 -4.41 -34.21
N CYS A 314 -0.45 -3.08 -34.16
CA CYS A 314 -1.54 -2.40 -34.85
C CYS A 314 -1.24 -2.49 -36.35
N ASP A 315 -2.05 -3.26 -37.09
CA ASP A 315 -2.08 -3.22 -38.54
C ASP A 315 -2.52 -1.83 -39.00
N CYS A 316 -1.54 -0.96 -39.29
CA CYS A 316 -1.74 0.22 -40.11
C CYS A 316 -1.48 -0.16 -41.57
N SER A 317 -2.45 -0.81 -42.21
CA SER A 317 -2.46 -0.92 -43.66
C SER A 317 -2.86 0.43 -44.27
N TRP A 318 -1.87 1.23 -44.67
CA TRP A 318 -2.09 2.35 -45.58
C TRP A 318 -2.18 1.78 -46.99
N THR A 319 -3.39 1.73 -47.56
CA THR A 319 -3.58 1.54 -48.99
C THR A 319 -3.53 2.91 -49.68
N SER A 320 -2.49 3.06 -50.52
CA SER A 320 -2.32 3.94 -51.69
C SER A 320 -3.16 5.21 -51.82
#